data_AF-A0A373ZRY8-F1
#
_entry.id   AF-A0A373ZRY8-F1
#
_cell.length_a   1.000
_cell.length_b   1.000
_cell.length_c   1.000
_cell.angle_alpha   90.00
_cell.angle_beta   90.00
_cell.angle_gamma   90.00
#
_symmetry.space_group_name_H-M   'P 1'
#
loop_
_entity.id
_entity.type
_entity.pdbx_description
1 polymer ?
#
loop_
_entity_poly.entity_id
_entity_poly.type
_entity_poly.pdbx_seq_one_letter_code
_entity_poly.pdbx_strand_id
1 'polypeptide(L)' 'MPPIYDNPADAGIETDFRVGQQVSFTNEYGVRFEPHIIMGFCKPELSGRCVYLDYDCYWFPTELKSLKPYRK' A
#
# COMPACT_ATOMS: atom_id res chain seq x y z
N MET A 1 0.54 -13.64 -10.78
CA MET A 1 0.32 -12.47 -9.90
C MET A 1 -0.28 -13.01 -8.61
N PRO A 2 0.24 -12.63 -7.43
CA PRO A 2 -0.37 -13.04 -6.16
C PRO A 2 -1.84 -12.58 -6.12
N PRO A 3 -2.71 -13.29 -5.39
CA PRO A 3 -4.08 -12.82 -5.17
C PRO A 3 -4.08 -11.42 -4.58
N ILE A 4 -4.95 -10.57 -5.10
CA ILE A 4 -5.19 -9.21 -4.60
C ILE A 4 -6.47 -9.23 -3.77
N TYR A 5 -6.41 -8.62 -2.60
CA TYR A 5 -7.50 -8.55 -1.64
C TYR A 5 -7.92 -7.11 -1.42
N ASP A 6 -9.23 -6.87 -1.34
CA ASP A 6 -9.77 -5.54 -0.99
C ASP A 6 -9.71 -5.31 0.54
N ASN A 7 -9.91 -6.38 1.31
CA ASN A 7 -9.82 -6.36 2.75
C ASN A 7 -8.41 -6.80 3.20
N PRO A 8 -7.65 -5.98 3.94
CA PRO A 8 -6.31 -6.33 4.41
C PRO A 8 -6.29 -7.58 5.30
N ALA A 9 -7.38 -7.85 6.04
CA ALA A 9 -7.47 -9.04 6.89
C ALA A 9 -7.40 -10.35 6.07
N ASP A 10 -7.97 -10.36 4.86
CA ASP A 10 -7.93 -11.53 3.95
C ASP A 10 -6.50 -11.78 3.41
N ALA A 11 -5.66 -10.74 3.40
CA ALA A 11 -4.23 -10.82 3.10
C ALA A 11 -3.37 -11.14 4.35
N GLY A 12 -3.97 -11.28 5.54
CA GLY A 12 -3.25 -11.49 6.80
C GLY A 12 -2.53 -10.23 7.32
N ILE A 13 -3.05 -9.05 6.99
CA ILE A 13 -2.49 -7.75 7.39
C ILE A 13 -3.42 -7.10 8.43
N GLU A 14 -2.88 -6.74 9.58
CA GLU A 14 -3.60 -5.96 10.60
C GLU A 14 -3.35 -4.46 10.37
N THR A 15 -4.36 -3.74 9.89
CA THR A 15 -4.28 -2.30 9.62
C THR A 15 -5.64 -1.63 9.51
N ASP A 16 -5.70 -0.31 9.73
CA ASP A 16 -6.88 0.53 9.48
C ASP A 16 -6.97 1.04 8.03
N PHE A 17 -5.94 0.76 7.21
CA PHE A 17 -5.94 1.12 5.80
C PHE A 17 -6.96 0.31 4.99
N ARG A 18 -7.54 0.92 3.96
CA ARG A 18 -8.57 0.31 3.11
C ARG A 18 -8.40 0.69 1.64
N VAL A 19 -8.85 -0.18 0.74
CA VAL A 19 -8.92 0.15 -0.70
C VAL A 19 -9.73 1.43 -0.92
N GLY A 20 -9.26 2.27 -1.85
CA GLY A 20 -9.83 3.58 -2.14
C GLY A 20 -9.36 4.70 -1.19
N GLN A 21 -8.61 4.40 -0.13
CA GLN A 21 -8.09 5.42 0.78
C GLN A 21 -6.93 6.21 0.14
N GLN A 22 -6.96 7.53 0.31
CA GLN A 22 -5.82 8.39 -0.03
C GLN A 22 -4.72 8.32 1.03
N VAL A 23 -3.49 8.15 0.58
CA VAL A 23 -2.29 8.04 1.39
C VAL A 23 -1.15 8.90 0.85
N SER A 24 -0.24 9.24 1.75
CA SER A 24 1.09 9.72 1.43
C SER A 24 2.04 8.53 1.46
N PHE A 25 2.84 8.37 0.42
CA PHE A 25 3.88 7.35 0.34
C PHE A 25 5.26 8.00 0.48
N THR A 26 6.11 7.47 1.34
CA THR A 26 7.53 7.87 1.41
C THR A 26 8.41 6.69 1.00
N ASN A 27 9.22 6.87 -0.04
CA ASN A 27 10.14 5.83 -0.48
C ASN A 27 11.36 5.71 0.46
N GLU A 28 12.21 4.71 0.21
CA GLU A 28 13.42 4.44 1.01
C GLU A 28 14.45 5.59 0.98
N TYR A 29 14.35 6.50 0.00
CA TYR A 29 15.19 7.70 -0.12
C TYR A 29 14.63 8.92 0.62
N GLY A 30 13.49 8.79 1.29
CA GLY A 30 12.83 9.88 2.01
C GLY A 30 12.00 10.82 1.12
N VAL A 31 11.85 10.50 -0.17
CA VAL A 31 11.01 11.29 -1.10
C VAL A 31 9.54 10.93 -0.86
N ARG A 32 8.71 11.95 -0.68
CA ARG A 32 7.26 11.82 -0.44
C ARG A 32 6.46 12.04 -1.72
N PHE A 33 5.50 11.16 -1.95
CA PHE A 33 4.58 11.18 -3.09
C PHE A 33 3.14 11.18 -2.56
N GLU A 34 2.33 12.13 -3.02
CA GLU A 34 0.95 12.28 -2.59
C GLU A 34 0.11 13.15 -3.54
N PRO A 35 -1.24 12.95 -3.56
CA PRO A 35 -1.95 11.82 -2.96
C PRO A 35 -1.90 10.57 -3.85
N HIS A 36 -1.79 9.38 -3.24
CA HIS A 36 -1.98 8.09 -3.91
C HIS A 36 -3.15 7.33 -3.32
N ILE A 37 -3.74 6.44 -4.11
CA ILE A 37 -4.89 5.63 -3.72
C ILE A 37 -4.44 4.19 -3.48
N ILE A 38 -4.89 3.58 -2.38
CA ILE A 38 -4.73 2.14 -2.14
C ILE A 38 -5.62 1.37 -3.12
N MET A 39 -5.01 0.52 -3.93
CA MET A 39 -5.68 -0.29 -4.95
C MET A 39 -5.96 -1.72 -4.49
N GLY A 40 -5.22 -2.22 -3.50
CA GLY A 40 -5.40 -3.57 -3.00
C GLY A 40 -4.23 -4.04 -2.14
N PHE A 41 -4.40 -5.21 -1.55
CA PHE A 41 -3.40 -5.85 -0.69
C PHE A 41 -2.99 -7.21 -1.23
N CYS A 42 -1.76 -7.64 -0.95
CA CYS A 42 -1.35 -9.03 -1.11
C CYS A 42 -0.72 -9.56 0.17
N LYS A 43 -0.64 -10.88 0.32
CA LYS A 43 0.04 -11.50 1.46
C LYS A 43 1.48 -10.98 1.55
N PRO A 44 1.95 -10.57 2.74
CA PRO A 44 3.32 -10.10 2.91
C PRO A 44 4.32 -11.21 2.55
N GLU A 45 5.21 -10.94 1.61
CA GLU A 45 6.36 -11.81 1.33
C GLU A 45 7.58 -11.41 2.19
N LEU A 46 8.74 -12.02 1.96
CA LEU A 46 10.00 -11.73 2.69
C LEU A 46 10.38 -10.24 2.69
N SER A 47 9.93 -9.48 1.69
CA SER A 47 10.17 -8.03 1.58
C SER A 47 9.24 -7.16 2.44
N GLY A 48 8.18 -7.72 3.03
CA GLY A 48 7.17 -6.96 3.78
C GLY A 48 6.28 -6.05 2.92
N ARG A 49 6.45 -6.07 1.59
CA ARG A 49 5.67 -5.27 0.64
C ARG A 49 4.34 -5.95 0.39
N CYS A 50 3.25 -5.23 0.61
CA CYS A 50 1.91 -5.81 0.63
C CYS A 50 0.79 -4.87 0.19
N VAL A 51 1.09 -3.62 -0.19
CA VAL A 51 0.07 -2.63 -0.57
C VAL A 51 0.31 -2.16 -2.00
N TYR A 52 -0.69 -2.28 -2.87
CA TYR A 52 -0.66 -1.71 -4.22
C TYR A 52 -1.23 -0.30 -4.20
N LEU A 53 -0.57 0.60 -4.92
CA LEU A 53 -0.99 1.99 -5.09
C LEU A 53 -1.16 2.34 -6.58
N ASP A 54 -1.85 3.44 -6.86
CA ASP A 54 -2.18 3.93 -8.21
C ASP A 54 -1.07 4.71 -8.94
N TYR A 55 0.20 4.56 -8.55
CA TYR A 55 1.33 5.23 -9.23
C TYR A 55 1.94 4.36 -10.36
N ASP A 56 2.92 4.93 -11.08
CA ASP A 56 3.52 4.33 -12.28
C ASP A 56 4.03 2.89 -12.10
N CYS A 57 4.40 2.49 -10.88
CA CYS A 57 4.78 1.12 -10.55
C CYS A 57 3.66 0.35 -9.84
N TYR A 58 2.42 0.44 -10.33
CA TYR A 58 1.25 -0.28 -9.78
C TYR A 58 1.44 -1.81 -9.66
N TRP A 59 2.39 -2.38 -10.40
CA TRP A 59 2.75 -3.80 -10.36
C TRP A 59 3.70 -4.15 -9.21
N PHE A 60 4.22 -3.13 -8.50
CA PHE A 60 5.22 -3.27 -7.46
C PHE A 60 4.65 -2.76 -6.12
N PRO A 61 4.30 -3.67 -5.20
CA PRO A 61 3.69 -3.27 -3.94
C PRO A 61 4.71 -2.53 -3.06
N THR A 62 4.20 -1.66 -2.20
CA THR A 62 4.96 -0.98 -1.16
C THR A 62 4.75 -1.61 0.21
N GLU A 63 5.63 -1.30 1.15
CA GLU A 63 5.48 -1.65 2.54
C GLU A 63 4.42 -0.77 3.22
N LEU A 64 3.63 -1.39 4.10
CA LEU A 64 2.62 -0.70 4.91
C LEU A 64 3.23 0.45 5.75
N LYS A 65 4.46 0.26 6.27
CA LYS A 65 5.17 1.23 7.10
C LYS A 65 5.55 2.52 6.37
N SER A 66 5.59 2.47 5.04
CA SER A 66 5.92 3.62 4.18
C SER A 66 4.70 4.50 3.88
N LEU A 67 3.52 4.12 4.39
CA LEU A 67 2.26 4.83 4.16
C LEU A 67 1.86 5.64 5.38
N LYS A 68 1.26 6.81 5.11
CA LYS A 68 0.55 7.62 6.10
C LYS A 68 -0.82 8.02 5.54
N PRO A 69 -1.88 8.13 6.37
CA PRO A 69 -3.15 8.68 5.92
C PRO A 69 -2.94 10.09 5.34
N TYR A 70 -3.41 10.32 4.13
CA TYR A 70 -3.36 11.65 3.53
C TYR A 70 -4.37 12.55 4.26
N ARG A 71 -3.89 13.67 4.80
CA ARG A 71 -4.70 14.74 5.39
C ARG A 71 -4.43 16.01 4.58
N LYS A 72 -5.48 16.62 4.05
CA LYS A 72 -5.41 17.92 3.36
C LYS A 72 -5.05 19.04 4.32
#